data_AF-A0A2V6GHZ8-F1
#
_entry.id   AF-A0A2V6GHZ8-F1
#
_cell.length_a   1.000
_cell.length_b   1.000
_cell.length_c   1.000
_cell.angle_alpha   90.00
_cell.angle_beta   90.00
_cell.angle_gamma   90.00
#
_symmetry.space_group_name_H-M   'P 1'
#
loop_
_entity.id
_entity.type
_entity.pdbx_description
1 polymer ?
#
loop_
_entity_poly.entity_id
_entity_poly.type
_entity_poly.pdbx_seq_one_letter_code
_entity_poly.pdbx_strand_id
1 'polypeptide(L)'
;MKRKIIEFSSHTGNLALMRGLVRDFLNGYPFSEKERLLMVLGVDEACTNIIRYAYRLRDDQLIALHMEGLRSCVRMRLRDYGEQVRPHEMKGRTHDMVKPGGLGLYLIRHAF
;
A
#
# COMPACT_ATOMS: atom_id res chain seq x y z
N MET A 1 -3.66 -4.49 -21.81
CA MET A 1 -3.64 -4.76 -20.36
C MET A 1 -4.21 -3.54 -19.64
N LYS A 2 -4.93 -3.71 -18.53
CA LYS A 2 -5.52 -2.56 -17.81
C LYS A 2 -4.43 -1.80 -17.04
N ARG A 3 -4.43 -0.48 -17.14
CA ARG A 3 -3.59 0.43 -16.35
C ARG A 3 -4.49 1.47 -15.69
N LYS A 4 -4.24 1.76 -14.41
CA LYS A 4 -4.96 2.77 -13.64
C LYS A 4 -3.95 3.54 -12.80
N ILE A 5 -4.11 4.87 -12.76
CA ILE A 5 -3.31 5.76 -11.95
C ILE A 5 -4.29 6.50 -11.06
N ILE A 6 -4.01 6.55 -9.76
CA ILE A 6 -4.79 7.34 -8.81
C ILE A 6 -3.82 8.22 -8.03
N GLU A 7 -4.27 9.44 -7.77
CA GLU A 7 -3.55 10.45 -7.01
C GLU A 7 -4.48 10.94 -5.92
N PHE A 8 -3.97 11.02 -4.69
CA PHE A 8 -4.75 11.43 -3.53
C PHE A 8 -3.83 12.08 -2.49
N SER A 9 -4.38 12.94 -1.64
CA SER A 9 -3.61 13.51 -0.54
C SER A 9 -3.37 12.48 0.56
N SER A 10 -2.37 12.71 1.38
CA SER A 10 -1.96 11.88 2.52
C SER A 10 -2.96 11.89 3.69
N HIS A 11 -4.12 12.53 3.52
CA HIS A 11 -5.23 12.49 4.46
C HIS A 11 -5.73 11.05 4.63
N THR A 12 -5.77 10.57 5.88
CA THR A 12 -6.10 9.17 6.21
C THR A 12 -7.51 8.76 5.76
N GLY A 13 -8.43 9.71 5.64
CA GLY A 13 -9.76 9.49 5.05
C GLY A 13 -9.73 8.93 3.61
N ASN A 14 -8.65 9.16 2.85
CA ASN A 14 -8.49 8.65 1.50
C ASN A 14 -8.15 7.14 1.46
N LEU A 15 -7.69 6.55 2.57
CA LEU A 15 -7.28 5.15 2.60
C LEU A 15 -8.45 4.19 2.33
N ALA A 16 -9.65 4.50 2.84
CA ALA A 16 -10.84 3.68 2.59
C ALA A 16 -11.21 3.66 1.09
N LEU A 17 -11.18 4.82 0.46
CA LEU A 17 -11.44 4.97 -0.97
C LEU A 17 -10.36 4.28 -1.82
N MET A 18 -9.08 4.46 -1.45
CA MET A 18 -7.95 3.79 -2.08
C MET A 18 -8.10 2.26 -2.01
N ARG A 19 -8.45 1.68 -0.85
CA ARG A 19 -8.69 0.24 -0.70
C ARG A 19 -9.81 -0.26 -1.60
N GLY A 20 -10.90 0.49 -1.73
CA GLY A 20 -11.98 0.19 -2.67
C GLY A 20 -11.49 0.15 -4.11
N LEU A 21 -10.75 1.18 -4.54
CA LEU A 21 -10.20 1.27 -5.89
C LEU A 21 -9.22 0.15 -6.24
N VAL A 22 -8.38 -0.27 -5.28
CA VAL A 22 -7.46 -1.41 -5.44
C VAL A 22 -8.25 -2.72 -5.57
N ARG A 23 -9.25 -2.93 -4.71
CA ARG A 23 -10.12 -4.12 -4.77
C ARG A 23 -10.83 -4.22 -6.12
N ASP A 24 -11.42 -3.12 -6.59
CA ASP A 24 -12.11 -3.07 -7.88
C ASP A 24 -11.16 -3.34 -9.05
N PHE A 25 -9.93 -2.84 -8.98
CA PHE A 25 -8.91 -3.14 -9.98
C PHE A 25 -8.58 -4.64 -10.00
N LEU A 26 -8.42 -5.26 -8.83
CA LEU A 26 -8.08 -6.68 -8.68
C LEU A 26 -9.21 -7.63 -9.08
N ASN A 27 -10.48 -7.20 -9.05
CA ASN A 27 -11.62 -8.00 -9.51
C ASN A 27 -11.52 -8.40 -11.00
N GLY A 28 -10.71 -7.69 -11.78
CA GLY A 28 -10.45 -8.03 -13.18
C GLY A 28 -9.44 -9.17 -13.41
N TYR A 29 -8.93 -9.80 -12.35
CA TYR A 29 -7.84 -10.78 -12.41
C TYR A 29 -8.19 -12.06 -11.63
N PRO A 30 -7.62 -13.22 -12.01
CA PRO A 30 -7.96 -14.54 -11.45
C PRO A 30 -7.29 -14.81 -10.10
N PHE A 31 -7.33 -13.85 -9.18
CA PHE A 31 -6.88 -14.04 -7.80
C PHE A 31 -7.98 -14.68 -6.94
N SER A 32 -7.62 -15.35 -5.86
CA SER A 32 -8.55 -15.74 -4.79
C SER A 32 -8.96 -14.53 -3.95
N GLU A 33 -10.06 -14.66 -3.21
CA GLU A 33 -10.50 -13.66 -2.22
C GLU A 33 -9.38 -13.34 -1.20
N LYS A 34 -8.67 -14.39 -0.75
CA LYS A 34 -7.59 -14.27 0.22
C LYS A 34 -6.41 -13.47 -0.35
N GLU A 35 -5.99 -13.76 -1.58
CA GLU A 35 -4.92 -13.02 -2.25
C GLU A 35 -5.32 -11.56 -2.49
N ARG A 36 -6.56 -11.32 -2.94
CA ARG A 36 -7.09 -9.95 -3.11
C ARG A 36 -7.05 -9.17 -1.80
N LEU A 37 -7.53 -9.77 -0.71
CA LEU A 37 -7.52 -9.15 0.60
C LEU A 37 -6.09 -8.82 1.04
N LEU A 38 -5.16 -9.76 0.88
CA LEU A 38 -3.76 -9.59 1.28
C LEU A 38 -3.07 -8.47 0.49
N MET A 39 -3.29 -8.41 -0.83
CA MET A 39 -2.79 -7.31 -1.66
C MET A 39 -3.37 -5.95 -1.25
N VAL A 40 -4.68 -5.86 -0.98
CA VAL A 40 -5.31 -4.62 -0.51
C VAL A 40 -4.69 -4.16 0.81
N LEU A 41 -4.47 -5.08 1.76
CA LEU A 41 -3.82 -4.78 3.04
C LEU A 41 -2.36 -4.35 2.85
N GLY A 42 -1.63 -4.98 1.94
CA GLY A 42 -0.26 -4.60 1.62
C GLY A 42 -0.16 -3.16 1.09
N VAL A 43 -1.07 -2.75 0.20
CA VAL A 43 -1.11 -1.36 -0.30
C VAL A 43 -1.55 -0.38 0.79
N ASP A 44 -2.56 -0.72 1.58
CA ASP A 44 -3.05 0.10 2.70
C ASP A 44 -1.95 0.41 3.72
N GLU A 45 -1.17 -0.61 4.05
CA GLU A 45 -0.04 -0.45 4.94
C GLU A 45 1.07 0.41 4.31
N ALA A 46 1.41 0.17 3.04
CA ALA A 46 2.43 0.96 2.36
C ALA A 46 2.05 2.46 2.33
N CYS A 47 0.78 2.77 2.05
CA CYS A 47 0.24 4.12 2.16
C CYS A 47 0.31 4.66 3.59
N THR A 48 -0.08 3.86 4.59
CA THR A 48 0.00 4.24 6.01
C THR A 48 1.44 4.55 6.42
N ASN A 49 2.41 3.80 5.93
CA ASN A 49 3.83 4.02 6.19
C ASN A 49 4.34 5.31 5.55
N ILE A 50 3.92 5.61 4.31
CA ILE A 50 4.21 6.90 3.67
C ILE A 50 3.67 8.07 4.52
N ILE A 51 2.38 8.01 4.88
CA ILE A 51 1.72 9.06 5.69
C ILE A 51 2.45 9.24 7.02
N ARG A 52 2.74 8.14 7.73
CA ARG A 52 3.33 8.18 9.08
C ARG A 52 4.80 8.60 9.06
N TYR A 53 5.60 8.05 8.15
CA TYR A 53 7.05 8.16 8.20
C TYR A 53 7.61 9.17 7.20
N ALA A 54 7.20 9.11 5.94
CA ALA A 54 7.70 10.03 4.90
C ALA A 54 7.08 11.43 5.02
N TYR A 55 5.80 11.51 5.37
CA TYR A 55 5.06 12.76 5.50
C TYR A 55 4.85 13.25 6.93
N ARG A 56 5.32 12.50 7.94
CA ARG A 56 5.21 12.89 9.37
C ARG A 56 3.78 13.28 9.76
N LEU A 57 2.79 12.54 9.26
CA LEU A 57 1.35 12.76 9.48
C LEU A 57 0.77 14.04 8.87
N ARG A 58 1.51 14.75 8.02
CA ARG A 58 0.92 15.79 7.15
C ARG A 58 -0.10 15.15 6.21
N ASP A 59 -1.25 15.77 6.03
CA ASP A 59 -2.42 15.24 5.33
C ASP A 59 -2.67 15.90 3.94
N ASP A 60 -1.82 16.85 3.58
CA ASP A 60 -1.87 17.65 2.36
C ASP A 60 -0.85 17.21 1.28
N GLN A 61 -0.13 16.11 1.52
CA GLN A 61 0.95 15.65 0.64
C GLN A 61 0.46 14.63 -0.38
N LEU A 62 0.98 14.67 -1.61
CA LEU A 62 0.50 13.81 -2.70
C LEU A 62 1.01 12.36 -2.61
N ILE A 63 0.14 11.38 -2.79
CA ILE A 63 0.50 9.97 -3.00
C ILE A 63 -0.02 9.54 -4.37
N ALA A 64 0.85 8.97 -5.20
CA ALA A 64 0.47 8.40 -6.49
C ALA A 64 0.56 6.87 -6.45
N LEU A 65 -0.55 6.19 -6.76
CA LEU A 65 -0.61 4.75 -6.92
C LEU A 65 -0.85 4.39 -8.38
N HIS A 66 0.10 3.68 -8.97
CA HIS A 66 0.01 3.14 -10.32
C HIS A 66 -0.25 1.64 -10.25
N MET A 67 -1.34 1.19 -10.88
CA MET A 67 -1.70 -0.22 -11.00
C MET A 67 -1.66 -0.63 -12.47
N GLU A 68 -1.02 -1.75 -12.75
CA GLU A 68 -0.79 -2.26 -14.09
C GLU A 68 -0.99 -3.77 -14.10
N GLY A 69 -1.88 -4.26 -14.95
CA GLY A 69 -1.94 -5.69 -15.27
C GLY A 69 -0.79 -6.06 -16.20
N LEU A 70 -0.09 -7.14 -15.90
CA LEU A 70 0.92 -7.79 -16.73
C LEU A 70 0.45 -9.20 -17.10
N ARG A 71 1.13 -9.85 -18.07
CA ARG A 71 0.67 -11.13 -18.64
C ARG A 71 0.44 -12.21 -17.58
N SER A 72 1.22 -12.19 -16.51
CA SER A 72 1.20 -13.20 -15.45
C SER A 72 0.99 -12.63 -14.04
N CYS A 73 0.88 -11.31 -13.87
CA CYS A 73 0.78 -10.69 -12.54
C CYS A 73 0.16 -9.30 -12.60
N VAL A 74 -0.12 -8.73 -11.42
CA VAL A 74 -0.44 -7.31 -11.27
C VAL A 74 0.77 -6.62 -10.64
N ARG A 75 1.12 -5.45 -11.17
CA ARG A 75 2.16 -4.58 -10.63
C ARG A 75 1.52 -3.34 -10.03
N MET A 76 1.89 -3.05 -8.79
CA MET A 76 1.49 -1.83 -8.08
C MET A 76 2.74 -1.02 -7.73
N ARG A 77 2.73 0.29 -7.99
CA ARG A 77 3.81 1.21 -7.63
C ARG A 77 3.23 2.37 -6.85
N LEU A 78 3.73 2.57 -5.64
CA LEU A 78 3.46 3.77 -4.84
C LEU A 78 4.61 4.76 -5.00
N ARG A 79 4.25 6.04 -5.13
CA ARG A 79 5.20 7.14 -5.15
C ARG A 79 4.77 8.20 -4.14
N ASP A 80 5.73 8.59 -3.32
CA ASP A 80 5.67 9.75 -2.44
C ASP A 80 6.85 10.70 -2.72
N TYR A 81 6.80 11.87 -2.09
CA TYR A 81 7.77 12.95 -2.18
C TYR A 81 8.24 13.39 -0.79
N GLY A 82 8.10 12.51 0.20
CA GLY A 82 8.37 12.81 1.59
C GLY A 82 9.85 12.64 1.93
N GLU A 83 10.16 12.74 3.22
CA GLU A 83 11.49 12.40 3.71
C GLU A 83 11.81 10.94 3.38
N GLN A 84 12.93 10.71 2.71
CA GLN A 84 13.40 9.35 2.50
C GLN A 84 13.78 8.73 3.85
N VAL A 85 12.93 7.82 4.31
CA VAL A 85 13.21 7.00 5.48
C VAL A 85 14.40 6.13 5.13
N ARG A 86 15.47 6.18 5.95
CA ARG A 86 16.65 5.39 5.68
C ARG A 86 16.28 3.90 5.78
N PRO A 87 16.76 3.01 4.88
CA PRO A 87 16.36 1.61 4.88
C PRO A 87 16.54 0.87 6.22
N HIS A 88 17.50 1.29 7.05
CA HIS A 88 17.73 0.74 8.39
C HIS A 88 16.71 1.18 9.45
N GLU A 89 15.92 2.23 9.17
CA GLU A 89 14.81 2.69 10.01
C GLU A 89 13.50 1.99 9.64
N MET A 90 13.41 1.41 8.42
CA MET A 90 12.32 0.54 7.99
C MET A 90 12.44 -0.86 8.61
N LYS A 91 12.50 -0.94 9.95
CA LYS A 91 12.46 -2.21 10.68
C LYS A 91 11.01 -2.66 10.85
N GLY A 92 10.60 -3.66 10.06
CA GLY A 92 9.45 -4.49 10.44
C GLY A 92 9.73 -5.14 11.80
N ARG A 93 8.79 -5.08 12.73
CA ARG A 93 8.95 -5.76 14.02
C ARG A 93 8.88 -7.28 13.80
N THR A 94 9.80 -8.02 14.43
CA THR A 94 9.74 -9.49 14.50
C THR A 94 8.56 -9.91 15.37
N HIS A 95 8.00 -11.08 15.04
CA HIS A 95 6.64 -11.57 15.35
C HIS A 95 6.29 -11.87 16.82
N ASP A 96 7.06 -11.43 17.81
CA ASP A 96 6.85 -11.90 19.19
C ASP A 96 5.81 -11.11 20.01
N MET A 97 5.21 -10.07 19.44
CA MET A 97 4.05 -9.41 20.04
C MET A 97 3.10 -8.89 18.97
N VAL A 98 1.91 -9.50 18.89
CA VAL A 98 0.77 -8.97 18.11
C VAL A 98 0.24 -7.73 18.83
N LYS A 99 0.89 -6.58 18.64
CA LYS A 99 0.39 -5.25 18.99
C LYS A 99 0.00 -4.50 17.71
N PRO A 100 -1.03 -3.65 17.74
CA PRO A 100 -1.33 -2.75 16.62
C PRO A 100 -0.09 -1.90 16.29
N GLY A 101 0.35 -1.91 15.03
CA GLY A 101 1.55 -1.22 14.57
C GLY A 101 2.81 -2.09 14.63
N GLY A 102 3.21 -2.62 13.47
CA GLY A 102 4.45 -3.41 13.31
C GLY A 102 4.37 -4.55 12.30
N LEU A 103 3.16 -4.96 11.89
CA LEU A 103 2.92 -6.02 10.91
C LEU A 103 3.10 -5.56 9.46
N GLY A 104 3.38 -4.28 9.25
CA GLY A 104 3.19 -3.71 7.94
C GLY A 104 4.09 -4.25 6.85
N LEU A 105 5.38 -4.26 7.14
CA LEU A 105 6.37 -4.84 6.25
C LEU A 105 6.16 -6.35 6.08
N TYR A 106 5.63 -7.03 7.10
CA TYR A 106 5.28 -8.45 7.01
C TYR A 106 4.12 -8.67 6.02
N LEU A 107 3.05 -7.89 6.12
CA LEU A 107 1.91 -7.96 5.20
C LEU A 107 2.35 -7.67 3.76
N ILE A 108 3.17 -6.64 3.54
CA ILE A 108 3.71 -6.32 2.21
C ILE A 108 4.54 -7.50 1.67
N ARG A 109 5.41 -8.10 2.48
CA ARG A 109 6.24 -9.26 2.09
C ARG A 109 5.46 -10.54 1.81
N HIS A 110 4.26 -10.67 2.38
CA HIS A 110 3.40 -11.84 2.13
C HIS A 110 2.40 -11.57 1.00
N ALA A 111 2.14 -10.30 0.67
CA ALA A 111 1.23 -9.88 -0.38
C ALA A 111 1.85 -9.91 -1.80
N PHE A 112 3.17 -9.72 -1.91
CA PHE A 112 3.89 -9.56 -3.18
C PHE A 112 5.15 -10.42 -3.27
#